data_AF-A0A3C2EFK6-F1
#
_entry.id   AF-A0A3C2EFK6-F1
#
_cell.length_a   1.000
_cell.length_b   1.000
_cell.length_c   1.000
_cell.angle_alpha   90.00
_cell.angle_beta   90.00
_cell.angle_gamma   90.00
#
_symmetry.space_group_name_H-M   'P 1'
#
loop_
_entity.id
_entity.type
_entity.pdbx_description
1 polymer ?
#
loop_
_entity_poly.entity_id
_entity_poly.type
_entity_poly.pdbx_seq_one_letter_code
_entity_poly.pdbx_strand_id
1 'polypeptide(L)'
;MLKANPYPLSGKEPGAHSIKNNFQTKQHFQMRDYIELCTTTPFDETCAQLGEDNYMQNARIEAHAYINQLIRVHGENPEGTNFKITQNPHDFGMYLDIRFEFDEEIEMHLYYMHNIESGLPLWDLKAKLELNKAGYRIDRKDKLRNLNQRAA
;
A
#
# COMPACT_ATOMS: atom_id res chain seq x y z
N MET A 1 50.40 13.87 26.34
CA MET A 1 51.52 12.91 26.21
C MET A 1 51.07 11.78 25.29
N LEU A 2 51.47 11.86 24.02
CA LEU A 2 51.18 10.86 22.99
C LEU A 2 52.22 9.73 23.09
N LYS A 3 51.77 8.48 23.23
CA LYS A 3 52.66 7.31 23.18
C LYS A 3 52.96 6.94 21.73
N ALA A 4 54.24 6.85 21.41
CA ALA A 4 54.85 6.28 20.21
C ALA A 4 54.50 4.78 20.06
N ASN A 5 54.15 4.30 18.85
CA ASN A 5 54.99 3.62 17.83
C ASN A 5 55.51 2.24 18.31
N PRO A 6 55.58 1.13 17.52
CA PRO A 6 56.13 1.08 16.15
C PRO A 6 55.57 -0.01 15.20
N TYR A 7 55.40 0.28 13.91
CA TYR A 7 55.42 -0.78 12.89
C TYR A 7 56.86 -1.12 12.52
N PRO A 8 57.25 -2.42 12.45
CA PRO A 8 58.32 -2.85 11.58
C PRO A 8 57.75 -3.38 10.25
N LEU A 9 58.31 -2.90 9.14
CA LEU A 9 58.20 -3.52 7.82
C LEU A 9 59.22 -4.66 7.71
N SER A 10 58.81 -5.76 7.06
CA SER A 10 59.61 -6.68 6.22
C SER A 10 59.49 -8.15 6.60
N GLY A 11 59.00 -8.95 5.65
CA GLY A 11 59.07 -10.41 5.65
C GLY A 11 58.10 -11.02 4.63
N LYS A 12 58.56 -11.32 3.42
CA LYS A 12 57.79 -12.01 2.38
C LYS A 12 57.93 -13.54 2.49
N GLU A 13 56.75 -14.19 2.55
CA GLU A 13 56.32 -15.46 1.90
C GLU A 13 56.94 -16.80 2.35
N PRO A 14 56.33 -17.99 2.07
CA PRO A 14 55.07 -18.31 1.34
C PRO A 14 54.13 -19.34 2.05
N GLY A 15 52.89 -19.46 1.56
CA GLY A 15 52.15 -20.73 1.61
C GLY A 15 51.00 -20.87 2.63
N ALA A 16 49.80 -21.05 2.06
CA ALA A 16 48.66 -21.78 2.62
C ALA A 16 48.06 -21.29 3.95
N HIS A 17 46.97 -20.53 3.86
CA HIS A 17 45.59 -21.02 4.04
C HIS A 17 44.67 -19.80 3.92
N SER A 18 44.01 -19.68 2.77
CA SER A 18 42.90 -18.75 2.61
C SER A 18 41.81 -19.16 3.59
N ILE A 19 41.74 -18.48 4.74
CA ILE A 19 40.50 -18.43 5.50
C ILE A 19 39.54 -17.64 4.60
N LYS A 20 38.80 -18.39 3.78
CA LYS A 20 37.62 -17.87 3.12
C LYS A 20 36.68 -17.48 4.25
N ASN A 21 36.64 -16.20 4.58
CA ASN A 21 35.53 -15.63 5.31
C ASN A 21 34.31 -15.83 4.41
N ASN A 22 33.63 -16.97 4.59
CA ASN A 22 32.28 -17.19 4.12
C ASN A 22 31.39 -16.28 4.96
N PHE A 23 31.43 -14.97 4.68
CA PHE A 23 30.23 -14.18 4.78
C PHE A 23 29.33 -14.71 3.68
N GLN A 24 28.58 -15.74 4.04
CA GLN A 24 27.43 -16.18 3.29
C GLN A 24 26.53 -14.94 3.23
N THR A 25 26.64 -14.15 2.17
CA THR A 25 25.58 -13.24 1.76
C THR A 25 24.40 -14.15 1.47
N LYS A 26 23.62 -14.49 2.51
CA LYS A 26 22.29 -15.03 2.33
C LYS A 26 21.62 -14.03 1.41
N GLN A 27 21.35 -14.43 0.18
CA GLN A 27 20.27 -13.81 -0.56
C GLN A 27 19.05 -13.96 0.36
N HIS A 28 18.66 -12.88 1.04
CA HIS A 28 17.32 -12.80 1.61
C HIS A 28 16.40 -12.94 0.41
N PHE A 29 15.83 -14.14 0.26
CA PHE A 29 14.72 -14.34 -0.63
C PHE A 29 13.62 -13.44 -0.09
N GLN A 30 13.39 -12.32 -0.77
CA GLN A 30 12.46 -11.27 -0.36
C GLN A 30 11.07 -11.89 -0.25
N MET A 31 10.66 -12.32 0.95
CA MET A 31 9.28 -12.74 1.21
C MET A 31 8.47 -11.45 1.30
N ARG A 32 8.02 -11.00 0.12
CA ARG A 32 7.04 -9.93 0.05
C ARG A 32 5.69 -10.52 0.40
N ASP A 33 5.24 -10.22 1.61
CA ASP A 33 3.88 -10.51 2.03
C ASP A 33 2.94 -9.37 1.62
N TYR A 34 1.65 -9.54 1.88
CA TYR A 34 0.65 -8.55 1.59
C TYR A 34 -0.58 -8.64 2.48
N ILE A 35 -1.23 -7.50 2.63
CA ILE A 35 -2.61 -7.44 3.12
C ILE A 35 -3.55 -7.00 2.01
N GLU A 36 -4.79 -7.45 2.09
CA GLU A 36 -5.93 -6.98 1.32
C GLU A 36 -6.75 -6.04 2.21
N LEU A 37 -6.98 -4.81 1.75
CA LEU A 37 -7.79 -3.84 2.51
C LEU A 37 -9.28 -4.17 2.45
N CYS A 38 -9.69 -5.10 1.59
CA CYS A 38 -11.08 -5.50 1.35
C CYS A 38 -12.00 -4.33 0.98
N THR A 39 -11.46 -3.26 0.39
CA THR A 39 -12.21 -2.03 0.06
C THR A 39 -11.51 -1.18 -0.99
N THR A 40 -12.31 -0.40 -1.73
CA THR A 40 -11.85 0.67 -2.63
C THR A 40 -12.12 2.06 -2.07
N THR A 41 -12.78 2.19 -0.91
CA THR A 41 -13.21 3.46 -0.32
C THR A 41 -12.94 3.55 1.19
N PRO A 42 -12.93 4.77 1.77
CA PRO A 42 -13.05 4.99 3.21
C PRO A 42 -14.29 4.29 3.79
N PHE A 43 -14.22 3.90 5.06
CA PHE A 43 -15.21 2.99 5.66
C PHE A 43 -16.58 3.62 5.96
N ASP A 44 -16.70 4.95 6.06
CA ASP A 44 -17.98 5.66 6.22
C ASP A 44 -18.55 6.21 4.89
N GLU A 45 -17.89 5.95 3.76
CA GLU A 45 -18.28 6.42 2.44
C GLU A 45 -19.07 5.35 1.66
N THR A 46 -19.83 5.77 0.65
CA THR A 46 -20.46 4.81 -0.26
C THR A 46 -19.49 4.33 -1.33
N CYS A 47 -19.57 3.05 -1.69
CA CYS A 47 -18.75 2.43 -2.74
C CYS A 47 -19.58 1.91 -3.92
N ALA A 48 -18.90 1.64 -5.04
CA ALA A 48 -19.40 0.96 -6.22
C ALA A 48 -20.02 -0.38 -5.84
N GLN A 49 -21.22 -0.70 -6.33
CA GLN A 49 -21.90 -1.94 -5.96
C GLN A 49 -21.70 -2.96 -7.07
N LEU A 50 -21.33 -4.18 -6.69
CA LEU A 50 -21.24 -5.29 -7.62
C LEU A 50 -22.58 -5.50 -8.30
N GLY A 51 -22.56 -5.65 -9.63
CA GLY A 51 -23.75 -5.80 -10.46
C GLY A 51 -24.26 -4.51 -11.10
N GLU A 52 -23.69 -3.34 -10.77
CA GLU A 52 -23.98 -2.11 -11.52
C GLU A 52 -23.22 -2.06 -12.85
N ASP A 53 -23.85 -1.52 -13.90
CA ASP A 53 -23.28 -1.45 -15.26
C ASP A 53 -21.86 -0.86 -15.30
N ASN A 54 -21.60 0.13 -14.44
CA ASN A 54 -20.32 0.85 -14.38
C ASN A 54 -19.44 0.42 -13.20
N TYR A 55 -19.70 -0.73 -12.56
CA TYR A 55 -18.99 -1.18 -11.36
C TYR A 55 -17.46 -1.12 -11.55
N MET A 56 -16.93 -1.79 -12.57
CA MET A 56 -15.47 -1.91 -12.77
C MET A 56 -14.79 -0.56 -12.97
N GLN A 57 -15.45 0.38 -13.65
CA GLN A 57 -14.94 1.72 -13.86
C GLN A 57 -14.95 2.51 -12.54
N ASN A 58 -16.07 2.48 -11.84
CA ASN A 58 -16.25 3.21 -10.59
C ASN A 58 -15.33 2.69 -9.49
N ALA A 59 -15.26 1.38 -9.28
CA ALA A 59 -14.39 0.76 -8.28
C ALA A 59 -12.90 1.05 -8.54
N ARG A 60 -12.49 1.15 -9.81
CA ARG A 60 -11.12 1.53 -10.17
C ARG A 60 -10.83 3.00 -9.83
N ILE A 61 -11.78 3.89 -10.11
CA ILE A 61 -11.66 5.32 -9.78
C ILE A 61 -11.56 5.50 -8.26
N GLU A 62 -12.43 4.83 -7.51
CA GLU A 62 -12.41 4.78 -6.05
C GLU A 62 -11.05 4.33 -5.53
N ALA A 63 -10.56 3.18 -6.00
CA ALA A 63 -9.31 2.59 -5.52
C ALA A 63 -8.12 3.52 -5.72
N HIS A 64 -8.02 4.17 -6.90
CA HIS A 64 -6.95 5.15 -7.15
C HIS A 64 -7.05 6.36 -6.22
N ALA A 65 -8.24 6.94 -6.05
CA ALA A 65 -8.43 8.07 -5.17
C ALA A 65 -8.11 7.71 -3.70
N TYR A 66 -8.44 6.48 -3.28
CA TYR A 66 -8.20 6.02 -1.92
C TYR A 66 -6.73 5.75 -1.65
N ILE A 67 -6.02 5.08 -2.57
CA ILE A 67 -4.56 4.91 -2.49
C ILE A 67 -3.89 6.28 -2.37
N ASN A 68 -4.26 7.24 -3.22
CA ASN A 68 -3.69 8.58 -3.15
C ASN A 68 -3.99 9.29 -1.81
N GLN A 69 -5.16 9.07 -1.23
CA GLN A 69 -5.50 9.64 0.07
C GLN A 69 -4.72 8.98 1.21
N LEU A 70 -4.58 7.65 1.20
CA LEU A 70 -3.79 6.91 2.18
C LEU A 70 -2.34 7.42 2.20
N ILE A 71 -1.73 7.59 1.03
CA ILE A 71 -0.37 8.16 0.89
C ILE A 71 -0.32 9.60 1.45
N ARG A 72 -1.34 10.44 1.19
CA ARG A 72 -1.35 11.80 1.73
C ARG A 72 -1.47 11.85 3.26
N VAL A 73 -2.23 10.94 3.86
CA VAL A 73 -2.51 10.95 5.30
C VAL A 73 -1.37 10.28 6.08
N HIS A 74 -0.82 9.18 5.56
CA HIS A 74 0.18 8.37 6.26
C HIS A 74 1.63 8.64 5.81
N GLY A 75 1.81 9.44 4.75
CA GLY A 75 3.12 9.76 4.17
C GLY A 75 3.44 8.93 2.94
N GLU A 76 4.57 9.23 2.31
CA GLU A 76 5.05 8.45 1.16
C GLU A 76 5.29 6.99 1.55
N ASN A 77 5.07 6.09 0.59
CA ASN A 77 5.34 4.67 0.77
C ASN A 77 6.80 4.43 1.17
N PRO A 78 7.08 3.62 2.20
CA PRO A 78 8.43 3.14 2.49
C PRO A 78 9.04 2.43 1.28
N GLU A 79 10.35 2.57 1.08
CA GLU A 79 11.06 1.94 -0.03
C GLU A 79 10.85 0.42 -0.03
N GLY A 80 10.41 -0.13 -1.15
CA GLY A 80 10.13 -1.57 -1.28
C GLY A 80 8.68 -1.96 -1.02
N THR A 81 7.83 -1.03 -0.56
CA THR A 81 6.38 -1.24 -0.41
C THR A 81 5.58 -0.69 -1.59
N ASN A 82 4.44 -1.32 -1.90
CA ASN A 82 3.61 -0.90 -3.04
C ASN A 82 2.11 -1.15 -2.80
N PHE A 83 1.28 -0.24 -3.28
CA PHE A 83 -0.14 -0.51 -3.47
C PHE A 83 -0.39 -1.18 -4.82
N LYS A 84 -1.36 -2.10 -4.86
CA LYS A 84 -1.88 -2.71 -6.08
C LYS A 84 -3.39 -2.77 -6.04
N ILE A 85 -4.01 -2.61 -7.21
CA ILE A 85 -5.44 -2.90 -7.40
C ILE A 85 -5.55 -4.33 -7.91
N THR A 86 -6.19 -5.19 -7.15
CA THR A 86 -6.39 -6.61 -7.48
C THR A 86 -7.80 -6.86 -8.00
N GLN A 87 -7.94 -7.92 -8.80
CA GLN A 87 -9.23 -8.40 -9.29
C GLN A 87 -9.50 -9.75 -8.63
N ASN A 88 -10.58 -9.82 -7.86
CA ASN A 88 -10.93 -11.00 -7.11
C ASN A 88 -12.22 -11.62 -7.70
N PRO A 89 -12.16 -12.85 -8.24
CA PRO A 89 -13.32 -13.52 -8.79
C PRO A 89 -14.28 -13.97 -7.69
N HIS A 90 -15.57 -13.72 -7.89
CA HIS A 90 -16.67 -14.20 -7.05
C HIS A 90 -17.81 -14.71 -7.96
N ASP A 91 -18.73 -15.48 -7.40
CA ASP A 91 -19.89 -16.05 -8.11
C ASP A 91 -20.77 -15.02 -8.84
N PHE A 92 -20.66 -13.74 -8.46
CA PHE A 92 -21.45 -12.63 -9.00
C PHE A 92 -20.65 -11.67 -9.90
N GLY A 93 -19.40 -12.04 -10.21
CA GLY A 93 -18.50 -11.25 -11.04
C GLY A 93 -17.13 -11.04 -10.40
N MET A 94 -16.34 -10.14 -10.98
CA MET A 94 -15.05 -9.74 -10.43
C MET A 94 -15.21 -8.49 -9.60
N TYR A 95 -14.75 -8.52 -8.35
CA TYR A 95 -14.64 -7.32 -7.53
C TYR A 95 -13.21 -6.80 -7.50
N LEU A 96 -13.06 -5.50 -7.29
CA LEU A 96 -11.75 -4.87 -7.10
C LEU A 96 -11.45 -4.69 -5.62
N ASP A 97 -10.19 -4.86 -5.28
CA ASP A 97 -9.65 -4.57 -3.97
C ASP A 97 -8.31 -3.83 -4.07
N ILE A 98 -7.89 -3.22 -2.97
CA ILE A 98 -6.57 -2.63 -2.78
C ILE A 98 -5.75 -3.59 -1.92
N ARG A 99 -4.60 -4.00 -2.46
CA ARG A 99 -3.58 -4.76 -1.77
C ARG A 99 -2.39 -3.87 -1.44
N PHE A 100 -1.79 -4.04 -0.28
CA PHE A 100 -0.50 -3.45 0.08
C PHE A 100 0.56 -4.53 0.23
N GLU A 101 1.64 -4.42 -0.53
CA GLU A 101 2.79 -5.33 -0.50
C GLU A 101 3.88 -4.77 0.39
N PHE A 102 4.42 -5.60 1.27
CA PHE A 102 5.40 -5.21 2.26
C PHE A 102 6.35 -6.36 2.60
N ASP A 103 7.33 -6.09 3.47
CA ASP A 103 8.28 -7.08 3.97
C ASP A 103 8.12 -7.13 5.49
N GLU A 104 7.72 -8.29 6.02
CA GLU A 104 7.45 -8.47 7.46
C GLU A 104 8.72 -8.40 8.32
N GLU A 105 9.91 -8.52 7.72
CA GLU A 105 11.18 -8.39 8.44
C GLU A 105 11.60 -6.91 8.61
N ILE A 106 10.88 -5.96 8.00
CA ILE A 106 11.18 -4.52 8.06
C ILE A 106 10.15 -3.81 8.97
N GLU A 107 10.60 -3.34 10.13
CA GLU A 107 9.73 -2.68 11.13
C GLU A 107 8.96 -1.47 10.56
N MET A 108 9.60 -0.67 9.71
CA MET A 108 8.95 0.49 9.07
C MET A 108 7.81 0.07 8.14
N HIS A 109 7.93 -1.08 7.48
CA HIS A 109 6.89 -1.63 6.61
C HIS A 109 5.67 -2.05 7.44
N LEU A 110 5.89 -2.77 8.54
CA LEU A 110 4.84 -3.18 9.46
C LEU A 110 4.11 -1.97 10.07
N TYR A 111 4.86 -0.95 10.50
CA TYR A 111 4.28 0.28 11.04
C TYR A 111 3.40 0.99 10.01
N TYR A 112 3.88 1.14 8.77
CA TYR A 112 3.09 1.77 7.71
C TYR A 112 1.86 0.93 7.35
N MET A 113 2.03 -0.39 7.21
CA MET A 113 0.96 -1.36 6.93
C MET A 113 -0.18 -1.26 7.96
N HIS A 114 0.12 -1.27 9.26
CA HIS A 114 -0.91 -1.15 10.30
C HIS A 114 -1.66 0.19 10.26
N ASN A 115 -0.99 1.28 9.91
CA ASN A 115 -1.63 2.57 9.78
C ASN A 115 -2.63 2.61 8.62
N ILE A 116 -2.26 2.08 7.46
CA ILE A 116 -3.16 2.06 6.29
C ILE A 116 -4.28 1.02 6.43
N GLU A 117 -4.03 -0.10 7.12
CA GLU A 117 -5.01 -1.17 7.39
C GLU A 117 -6.17 -0.65 8.26
N SER A 118 -5.85 0.26 9.19
CA SER A 118 -6.86 0.95 10.01
C SER A 118 -7.87 1.76 9.16
N GLY A 119 -7.50 2.06 7.91
CA GLY A 119 -8.33 2.78 6.96
C GLY A 119 -8.60 4.23 7.37
N LEU A 120 -9.41 4.90 6.55
CA LEU A 120 -9.86 6.27 6.80
C LEU A 120 -11.39 6.31 6.85
N PRO A 121 -12.00 7.20 7.64
CA PRO A 121 -13.45 7.27 7.72
C PRO A 121 -14.07 7.89 6.46
N LEU A 122 -13.53 9.01 5.98
CA LEU A 122 -14.13 9.85 4.94
C LEU A 122 -13.14 10.28 3.87
N TRP A 123 -13.65 10.66 2.70
CA TRP A 123 -12.85 11.27 1.66
C TRP A 123 -12.34 12.66 2.07
N ASP A 124 -11.07 12.94 1.81
CA ASP A 124 -10.50 14.28 1.88
C ASP A 124 -10.95 15.13 0.67
N LEU A 125 -10.67 16.44 0.72
CA LEU A 125 -11.06 17.35 -0.35
C LEU A 125 -10.38 17.02 -1.69
N LYS A 126 -9.13 16.53 -1.66
CA LYS A 126 -8.38 16.20 -2.87
C LYS A 126 -8.94 14.95 -3.55
N ALA A 127 -9.27 13.92 -2.78
CA ALA A 127 -9.94 12.71 -3.25
C ALA A 127 -11.30 13.05 -3.85
N LYS A 128 -12.12 13.89 -3.20
CA LYS A 128 -13.40 14.35 -3.77
C LYS A 128 -13.24 15.03 -5.13
N LEU A 129 -12.18 15.84 -5.29
CA LEU A 129 -11.85 16.47 -6.57
C LEU A 129 -11.37 15.46 -7.62
N GLU A 130 -10.52 14.49 -7.24
CA GLU A 130 -10.06 13.40 -8.11
C GLU A 130 -11.24 12.57 -8.62
N LEU A 131 -12.12 12.15 -7.71
CA LEU A 131 -13.35 11.41 -8.00
C LEU A 131 -14.24 12.19 -8.98
N ASN A 132 -14.51 13.46 -8.70
CA ASN A 132 -15.35 14.30 -9.56
C ASN A 132 -14.77 14.47 -10.97
N LYS A 133 -13.46 14.74 -11.08
CA LYS A 133 -12.76 14.85 -12.36
C LYS A 133 -12.78 13.56 -13.17
N ALA A 134 -12.76 12.42 -12.49
CA ALA A 134 -12.86 11.10 -13.12
C ALA A 134 -14.32 10.70 -13.47
N GLY A 135 -15.31 11.56 -13.17
CA GLY A 135 -16.72 11.31 -13.45
C GLY A 135 -17.44 10.45 -12.41
N TYR A 136 -16.80 10.17 -11.27
CA TYR A 136 -17.41 9.41 -10.18
C TYR A 136 -18.38 10.27 -9.37
N ARG A 137 -19.55 9.70 -9.05
CA ARG A 137 -20.64 10.37 -8.32
C ARG A 137 -20.75 9.82 -6.90
N ILE A 138 -20.41 10.66 -5.93
CA ILE A 138 -20.40 10.34 -4.48
C ILE A 138 -21.84 10.34 -3.89
N ASP A 139 -22.83 10.90 -4.59
CA ASP A 139 -24.17 11.24 -4.10
C ASP A 139 -25.22 10.13 -4.27
N ARG A 140 -24.89 8.87 -3.96
CA ARG A 140 -25.88 7.77 -4.13
C ARG A 140 -26.99 7.74 -3.09
N LYS A 141 -26.81 8.36 -1.91
CA LYS A 141 -27.86 8.45 -0.88
C LYS A 141 -28.84 9.62 -1.10
N ASP A 142 -28.45 10.64 -1.88
CA ASP A 142 -29.28 11.85 -2.02
C ASP A 142 -30.48 11.65 -2.96
N LYS A 143 -30.40 10.74 -3.94
CA LYS A 143 -31.57 10.44 -4.78
C LYS A 143 -32.68 9.73 -4.02
N LEU A 144 -32.35 8.80 -3.12
CA LEU A 144 -33.35 8.04 -2.36
C LEU A 144 -33.96 8.85 -1.21
N ARG A 145 -33.19 9.72 -0.54
CA ARG A 145 -33.74 10.63 0.49
C ARG A 145 -34.63 11.72 -0.12
N ASN A 146 -34.27 12.28 -1.28
CA ASN A 146 -35.07 13.30 -1.94
C ASN A 146 -36.32 12.77 -2.65
N LEU A 147 -36.35 11.49 -3.07
CA LEU A 147 -37.59 10.87 -3.57
C LEU A 147 -38.62 10.67 -2.45
N ASN A 148 -38.18 10.21 -1.28
CA ASN A 148 -39.07 9.94 -0.14
C ASN A 148 -39.58 11.21 0.55
N GLN A 149 -38.93 12.35 0.36
CA GLN A 149 -39.39 13.66 0.87
C GLN A 149 -40.33 14.40 -0.10
N ARG A 150 -40.39 14.01 -1.37
CA ARG A 150 -41.30 14.58 -2.38
C ARG A 150 -42.58 13.78 -2.58
N ALA A 151 -42.66 12.60 -1.95
CA ALA A 151 -43.80 11.69 -1.99
C ALA A 151 -44.62 11.70 -0.68
N ALA A 152 -44.37 12.66 0.22
CA ALA A 152 -45.09 12.88 1.47
C ALA A 152 -45.80 14.24 1.46
#